data_AF-A7T9W1-F1
#
_entry.id   AF-A7T9W1-F1
#
_cell.length_a   1.000
_cell.length_b   1.000
_cell.length_c   1.000
_cell.angle_alpha   90.00
_cell.angle_beta   90.00
_cell.angle_gamma   90.00
#
_symmetry.space_group_name_H-M   'P 1'
#
loop_
_entity.id
_entity.type
_entity.pdbx_description
1 polymer ?
#
loop_
_entity_poly.entity_id
_entity_poly.type
_entity_poly.pdbx_seq_one_letter_code
_entity_poly.pdbx_strand_id
1 'polypeptide(L)'
;MAILKINTHKATLYGVYNTTELVYDSSRNTHKATLYGVYNTTELVYDSSRNTHKATLYGVYNTTKLVYDSSRNTHKATLYGVYNTTKLVYDSSRNTHKATLYGVYNTTKLVYDSSRNTHKATLYGVYNTTELVYDSSRNTHKATLYGVYNTTELVYDSSRNTHKATLYGVYNTTELVYNSSTRNTHKATLYGVYNTTELVYDSSRNTHKATLYSVYNTTKLVYDSSRNTHKATLYGVYNTTELVYDSSRNTHKATLYGVYNTTELVYDSSRNTHKATLYGVYNTTELVYDSSRNTHKATLYGVYNTTELVYDSSRNTHKATLYGVYNTTELV
;
A
#
# COMPACT_ATOMS: atom_id res chain seq x y z
N MET A 1 27.68 -27.93 -17.41
CA MET A 1 27.00 -26.63 -17.57
C MET A 1 26.73 -26.42 -19.06
N ALA A 2 25.51 -26.67 -19.53
CA ALA A 2 25.16 -26.53 -20.95
C ALA A 2 24.39 -25.22 -21.15
N ILE A 3 24.98 -24.27 -21.88
CA ILE A 3 24.32 -23.01 -22.24
C ILE A 3 23.48 -23.27 -23.49
N LEU A 4 22.20 -23.56 -23.29
CA LEU A 4 21.25 -23.69 -24.38
C LEU A 4 20.75 -22.29 -24.79
N LYS A 5 21.43 -21.64 -25.75
CA LYS A 5 20.94 -20.39 -26.37
C LYS A 5 19.81 -20.69 -27.35
N ILE A 6 18.57 -20.71 -26.86
CA ILE A 6 17.37 -20.71 -27.71
C ILE A 6 16.74 -19.32 -27.63
N ASN A 7 16.97 -18.51 -28.68
CA ASN A 7 16.60 -17.09 -28.71
C ASN A 7 15.08 -16.85 -28.83
N THR A 8 14.31 -17.84 -29.28
CA THR A 8 12.86 -17.73 -29.40
C THR A 8 12.19 -19.09 -29.17
N HIS A 9 11.29 -19.19 -28.20
CA HIS A 9 10.51 -20.42 -27.96
C HIS A 9 9.03 -20.11 -27.70
N LYS A 10 8.16 -20.89 -28.35
CA LYS A 10 6.72 -20.94 -28.05
C LYS A 10 6.41 -22.30 -27.47
N ALA A 11 6.14 -22.37 -26.16
CA ALA A 11 5.75 -23.61 -25.50
C ALA A 11 4.25 -23.61 -25.20
N THR A 12 3.60 -24.75 -25.41
CA THR A 12 2.40 -25.11 -24.65
C THR A 12 2.71 -26.40 -23.92
N LEU A 13 2.59 -26.42 -22.60
CA LEU A 13 2.99 -27.55 -21.77
C LEU A 13 1.84 -27.94 -20.83
N TYR A 14 1.64 -29.25 -20.66
CA TYR A 14 0.67 -29.86 -19.76
C TYR A 14 1.36 -30.90 -18.89
N GLY A 15 1.14 -30.90 -17.59
CA GLY A 15 1.61 -32.00 -16.75
C GLY A 15 1.69 -31.70 -15.26
N VAL A 16 2.24 -32.67 -14.53
CA VAL A 16 2.64 -32.55 -13.14
C VAL A 16 4.16 -32.53 -13.10
N TYR A 17 4.74 -31.52 -12.46
CA TYR A 17 6.17 -31.31 -12.37
C TYR A 17 6.59 -31.30 -10.91
N ASN A 18 7.42 -32.27 -10.54
CA ASN A 18 8.07 -32.32 -9.24
C ASN A 18 9.56 -32.10 -9.46
N THR A 19 10.08 -30.98 -8.97
CA THR A 19 11.47 -30.59 -9.20
C THR A 19 12.11 -30.20 -7.88
N THR A 20 13.22 -30.85 -7.54
CA THR A 20 13.98 -30.45 -6.34
C THR A 20 14.64 -29.10 -6.55
N GLU A 21 15.37 -28.95 -7.65
CA GLU A 21 16.09 -27.72 -7.97
C GLU A 21 15.94 -27.41 -9.46
N LEU A 22 15.61 -26.16 -9.75
CA LEU A 22 15.57 -25.64 -11.11
C LEU A 22 16.26 -24.29 -11.15
N VAL A 23 17.33 -24.20 -11.94
CA VAL A 23 18.02 -22.95 -12.22
C VAL A 23 17.74 -22.56 -13.67
N TYR A 24 17.18 -21.38 -13.86
CA TYR A 24 16.95 -20.79 -15.16
C TYR A 24 17.79 -19.52 -15.30
N ASP A 25 18.78 -19.57 -16.18
CA ASP A 25 19.60 -18.42 -16.59
C ASP A 25 19.30 -18.10 -18.06
N SER A 26 18.97 -16.84 -18.33
CA SER A 26 18.55 -16.40 -19.65
C SER A 26 19.01 -14.99 -19.97
N SER A 27 19.59 -14.80 -21.16
CA SER A 27 19.97 -13.47 -21.64
C SER A 27 19.56 -13.26 -23.08
N ARG A 28 18.95 -12.10 -23.36
CA ARG A 28 18.55 -11.63 -24.71
C ARG A 28 17.57 -12.57 -25.43
N ASN A 29 16.69 -13.22 -24.69
CA ASN A 29 15.72 -14.14 -25.22
C ASN A 29 14.34 -13.52 -25.36
N THR A 30 13.54 -14.07 -26.28
CA THR A 30 12.10 -13.81 -26.36
C THR A 30 11.32 -15.10 -26.18
N HIS A 31 10.50 -15.17 -25.14
CA HIS A 31 9.75 -16.38 -24.82
C HIS A 31 8.25 -16.11 -24.78
N LYS A 32 7.49 -17.07 -25.33
CA LYS A 32 6.04 -17.13 -25.16
C LYS A 32 5.66 -18.51 -24.63
N ALA A 33 5.01 -18.57 -23.48
CA ALA A 33 4.61 -19.83 -22.88
C ALA A 33 3.13 -19.81 -22.50
N THR A 34 2.48 -20.95 -22.71
CA THR A 34 1.22 -21.28 -22.06
C THR A 34 1.44 -22.56 -21.25
N LEU A 35 1.30 -22.50 -19.93
CA LEU A 35 1.54 -23.64 -19.06
C LEU A 35 0.25 -24.02 -18.33
N TYR A 36 -0.03 -25.32 -18.30
CA TYR A 36 -1.12 -25.93 -17.54
C TYR A 36 -0.53 -27.03 -16.65
N GLY A 37 -0.79 -27.00 -15.36
CA GLY A 37 -0.31 -28.10 -14.52
C GLY A 37 -0.27 -27.88 -13.03
N VAL A 38 0.33 -28.85 -12.36
CA VAL A 38 0.71 -28.77 -10.95
C VAL A 38 2.22 -28.75 -10.88
N TYR A 39 2.77 -27.78 -10.16
CA TYR A 39 4.19 -27.56 -10.01
C TYR A 39 4.55 -27.61 -8.53
N ASN A 40 5.36 -28.59 -8.15
CA ASN A 40 5.96 -28.66 -6.83
C ASN A 40 7.46 -28.48 -6.99
N THR A 41 7.98 -27.34 -6.54
CA THR A 41 9.39 -27.00 -6.66
C THR A 41 9.97 -26.68 -5.29
N THR A 42 11.02 -27.37 -4.88
CA THR A 42 11.69 -27.01 -3.62
C THR A 42 12.48 -25.72 -3.81
N GLU A 43 13.34 -25.64 -4.81
CA GLU A 43 14.13 -24.45 -5.11
C GLU A 43 14.05 -24.09 -6.59
N LEU A 44 13.66 -22.84 -6.85
CA LEU A 44 13.65 -22.24 -8.18
C LEU A 44 14.48 -20.96 -8.14
N VAL A 45 15.54 -20.90 -8.93
CA VAL A 45 16.33 -19.69 -9.15
C VAL A 45 16.12 -19.25 -10.59
N TYR A 46 15.73 -18.00 -10.76
CA TYR A 46 15.51 -17.38 -12.06
C TYR A 46 16.40 -16.16 -12.18
N ASP A 47 17.38 -16.22 -13.06
CA ASP A 47 18.23 -15.10 -13.45
C ASP A 47 17.96 -14.75 -14.92
N SER A 48 17.77 -13.46 -15.19
CA SER A 48 17.29 -13.00 -16.47
C SER A 48 17.76 -11.60 -16.84
N SER A 49 18.33 -11.46 -18.03
CA SER A 49 18.81 -10.16 -18.52
C SER A 49 18.38 -9.86 -19.94
N ARG A 50 17.79 -8.68 -20.16
CA ARG A 50 17.38 -8.17 -21.49
C ARG A 50 16.40 -9.08 -22.24
N ASN A 51 15.50 -9.73 -21.52
CA ASN A 51 14.54 -10.66 -22.07
C ASN A 51 13.16 -10.04 -22.28
N THR A 52 12.38 -10.65 -23.17
CA THR A 52 10.95 -10.38 -23.33
C THR A 52 10.16 -11.66 -23.11
N HIS A 53 9.30 -11.68 -22.09
CA HIS A 53 8.50 -12.86 -21.76
C HIS A 53 7.01 -12.55 -21.85
N LYS A 54 6.27 -13.46 -22.47
CA LYS A 54 4.80 -13.49 -22.42
C LYS A 54 4.34 -14.85 -21.92
N ALA A 55 3.74 -14.90 -20.74
CA ALA A 55 3.26 -16.14 -20.14
C ALA A 55 1.75 -16.10 -19.91
N THR A 56 1.09 -17.22 -20.14
CA THR A 56 -0.23 -17.52 -19.58
C THR A 56 -0.10 -18.80 -18.75
N LEU A 57 -0.43 -18.73 -17.47
CA LEU A 57 -0.22 -19.80 -16.51
C LEU A 57 -1.56 -20.22 -15.91
N TYR A 58 -1.86 -21.51 -15.93
CA TYR A 58 -3.00 -22.13 -15.25
C TYR A 58 -2.47 -23.25 -14.36
N GLY A 59 -2.81 -23.26 -13.07
CA GLY A 59 -2.38 -24.38 -12.25
C GLY A 59 -2.33 -24.17 -10.75
N VAL A 60 -1.71 -25.13 -10.10
CA VAL A 60 -1.34 -25.06 -8.68
C VAL A 60 0.18 -25.03 -8.60
N TYR A 61 0.73 -24.08 -7.85
CA TYR A 61 2.16 -23.87 -7.69
C TYR A 61 2.50 -23.93 -6.21
N ASN A 62 3.29 -24.91 -5.82
CA ASN A 62 3.85 -25.03 -4.49
C ASN A 62 5.36 -24.85 -4.59
N THR A 63 5.87 -23.74 -4.07
CA THR A 63 7.30 -23.42 -4.14
C THR A 63 7.84 -23.17 -2.74
N THR A 64 8.83 -23.94 -2.29
CA THR A 64 9.44 -23.66 -0.99
C THR A 64 10.29 -22.40 -1.06
N LYS A 65 11.17 -22.29 -2.06
CA LYS A 65 12.04 -21.14 -2.27
C LYS A 65 12.06 -20.72 -3.73
N LEU A 66 11.70 -19.48 -3.98
CA LEU A 66 11.83 -18.82 -5.27
C LEU A 66 12.76 -17.61 -5.12
N VAL A 67 13.83 -17.59 -5.89
CA VAL A 67 14.69 -16.41 -6.07
C VAL A 67 14.54 -15.95 -7.51
N TYR A 68 14.19 -14.68 -7.68
CA TYR A 68 14.00 -14.06 -8.97
C TYR A 68 14.88 -12.83 -9.07
N ASP A 69 15.90 -12.89 -9.91
CA ASP A 69 16.74 -11.76 -10.29
C ASP A 69 16.48 -11.41 -11.77
N SER A 70 16.32 -10.13 -12.04
CA SER A 70 15.90 -9.66 -13.35
C SER A 70 16.40 -8.27 -13.68
N SER A 71 17.01 -8.12 -14.85
CA SER A 71 17.50 -6.83 -15.31
C SER A 71 17.11 -6.52 -16.76
N ARG A 72 16.52 -5.35 -16.98
CA ARG A 72 16.16 -4.82 -18.31
C ARG A 72 15.19 -5.70 -19.09
N ASN A 73 14.29 -6.38 -18.39
CA ASN A 73 13.32 -7.28 -18.97
C ASN A 73 11.96 -6.63 -19.20
N THR A 74 11.19 -7.22 -20.11
CA THR A 74 9.77 -6.93 -20.29
C THR A 74 8.96 -8.20 -20.07
N HIS A 75 8.10 -8.21 -19.06
CA HIS A 75 7.24 -9.34 -18.72
C HIS A 75 5.77 -8.99 -18.89
N LYS A 76 5.04 -9.85 -19.60
CA LYS A 76 3.59 -9.84 -19.65
C LYS A 76 3.06 -11.18 -19.19
N ALA A 77 2.32 -11.22 -18.09
CA ALA A 77 1.79 -12.45 -17.55
C ALA A 77 0.28 -12.38 -17.32
N THR A 78 -0.40 -13.48 -17.60
CA THR A 78 -1.74 -13.76 -17.09
C THR A 78 -1.68 -15.03 -16.28
N LEU A 79 -2.07 -14.97 -15.01
CA LEU A 79 -1.95 -16.07 -14.06
C LEU A 79 -3.33 -16.43 -13.54
N TYR A 80 -3.66 -17.73 -13.57
CA TYR A 80 -4.84 -18.32 -12.97
C TYR A 80 -4.40 -19.49 -12.08
N GLY A 81 -4.79 -19.50 -10.81
CA GLY A 81 -4.44 -20.64 -9.98
C GLY A 81 -4.32 -20.40 -8.49
N VAL A 82 -3.74 -21.40 -7.84
CA VAL A 82 -3.37 -21.36 -6.43
C VAL A 82 -1.85 -21.34 -6.33
N TYR A 83 -1.32 -20.42 -5.53
CA TYR A 83 0.11 -20.22 -5.35
C TYR A 83 0.42 -20.29 -3.86
N ASN A 84 1.19 -21.29 -3.46
CA ASN A 84 1.73 -21.42 -2.11
C ASN A 84 3.24 -21.26 -2.19
N THR A 85 3.76 -20.19 -1.59
CA THR A 85 5.19 -19.91 -1.58
C THR A 85 5.69 -19.69 -0.16
N THR A 86 6.65 -20.49 0.31
CA THR A 86 7.21 -20.27 1.64
C THR A 86 8.13 -19.05 1.64
N LYS A 87 9.05 -18.98 0.68
CA LYS A 87 9.98 -17.85 0.55
C LYS A 87 10.09 -17.39 -0.89
N LEU A 88 9.78 -16.13 -1.13
CA LEU A 88 10.02 -15.44 -2.40
C LEU A 88 10.98 -14.28 -2.17
N VAL A 89 12.09 -14.28 -2.89
CA VAL A 89 12.98 -13.12 -3.02
C VAL A 89 12.91 -12.65 -4.46
N TYR A 90 12.57 -11.38 -4.63
CA TYR A 90 12.42 -10.75 -5.93
C TYR A 90 13.31 -9.52 -5.99
N ASP A 91 14.35 -9.56 -6.81
CA ASP A 91 15.21 -8.44 -7.16
C ASP A 91 15.01 -8.08 -8.63
N SER A 92 14.88 -6.79 -8.90
CA SER A 92 14.52 -6.32 -10.22
C SER A 92 15.04 -4.92 -10.52
N SER A 93 15.69 -4.77 -11.66
CA SER A 93 16.19 -3.48 -12.11
C SER A 93 15.85 -3.17 -13.56
N ARG A 94 15.28 -1.98 -13.79
CA ARG A 94 14.95 -1.44 -15.13
C ARG A 94 13.98 -2.31 -15.93
N ASN A 95 13.05 -2.96 -15.25
CA ASN A 95 12.09 -3.86 -15.86
C ASN A 95 10.73 -3.20 -16.11
N THR A 96 9.99 -3.77 -17.05
CA THR A 96 8.58 -3.46 -17.28
C THR A 96 7.74 -4.71 -17.07
N HIS A 97 6.82 -4.67 -16.12
CA HIS A 97 5.92 -5.78 -15.81
C HIS A 97 4.47 -5.39 -16.04
N LYS A 98 3.75 -6.24 -16.77
CA LYS A 98 2.30 -6.17 -16.89
C LYS A 98 1.69 -7.50 -16.50
N ALA A 99 0.91 -7.52 -15.44
CA ALA A 99 0.34 -8.75 -14.93
C ALA A 99 -1.18 -8.66 -14.77
N THR A 100 -1.86 -9.78 -14.99
CA THR A 100 -3.25 -9.99 -14.58
C THR A 100 -3.32 -11.31 -13.82
N LEU A 101 -3.75 -11.25 -12.56
CA LEU A 101 -3.70 -12.35 -11.61
C LEU A 101 -5.11 -12.69 -11.15
N TYR A 102 -5.44 -13.99 -11.18
CA TYR A 102 -6.67 -14.55 -10.66
C TYR A 102 -6.36 -15.75 -9.77
N GLY A 103 -6.83 -15.72 -8.52
CA GLY A 103 -6.86 -16.90 -7.67
C GLY A 103 -6.40 -16.66 -6.24
N VAL A 104 -5.76 -17.65 -5.64
CA VAL A 104 -5.40 -17.66 -4.21
C VAL A 104 -3.90 -17.66 -4.06
N TYR A 105 -3.39 -16.77 -3.22
CA TYR A 105 -1.96 -16.59 -2.98
C TYR A 105 -1.70 -16.69 -1.48
N ASN A 106 -0.92 -17.69 -1.09
CA ASN A 106 -0.42 -17.84 0.27
C ASN A 106 1.10 -17.70 0.22
N THR A 107 1.63 -16.65 0.86
CA THR A 107 3.07 -16.41 0.93
C THR A 107 3.51 -16.26 2.37
N THR A 108 4.44 -17.08 2.84
CA THR A 108 4.95 -16.89 4.21
C THR A 108 5.88 -15.69 4.25
N LYS A 109 6.91 -15.65 3.40
CA LYS A 109 7.86 -14.53 3.34
C LYS A 109 8.06 -14.05 1.92
N LEU A 110 7.83 -12.76 1.70
CA LEU A 110 8.13 -12.07 0.45
C LEU A 110 9.09 -10.92 0.72
N VAL A 111 10.26 -10.97 0.09
CA VAL A 111 11.18 -9.84 0.00
C VAL A 111 11.18 -9.34 -1.43
N TYR A 112 10.89 -8.06 -1.60
CA TYR A 112 10.80 -7.42 -2.89
C TYR A 112 11.72 -6.20 -2.93
N ASP A 113 12.75 -6.26 -3.75
CA ASP A 113 13.63 -5.13 -4.08
C ASP A 113 13.44 -4.75 -5.56
N SER A 114 13.32 -3.45 -5.81
CA SER A 114 12.99 -2.95 -7.13
C SER A 114 13.55 -1.56 -7.39
N SER A 115 14.25 -1.43 -8.52
CA SER A 115 14.81 -0.16 -8.93
C SER A 115 14.52 0.18 -10.39
N ARG A 116 13.95 1.36 -10.63
CA ARG A 116 13.68 1.92 -11.97
C ARG A 116 12.73 1.07 -12.81
N ASN A 117 11.76 0.43 -12.18
CA ASN A 117 10.80 -0.43 -12.81
C ASN A 117 9.47 0.27 -13.10
N THR A 118 8.73 -0.30 -14.05
CA THR A 118 7.33 0.05 -14.31
C THR A 118 6.46 -1.18 -14.12
N HIS A 119 5.50 -1.11 -13.20
CA HIS A 119 4.57 -2.20 -12.91
C HIS A 119 3.14 -1.77 -13.22
N LYS A 120 2.43 -2.62 -13.97
CA LYS A 120 0.99 -2.51 -14.16
C LYS A 120 0.33 -3.83 -13.82
N ALA A 121 -0.50 -3.84 -12.79
CA ALA A 121 -1.13 -5.07 -12.32
C ALA A 121 -2.66 -4.92 -12.19
N THR A 122 -3.36 -6.01 -12.47
CA THR A 122 -4.77 -6.17 -12.12
C THR A 122 -4.91 -7.49 -11.37
N LEU A 123 -5.40 -7.44 -10.15
CA LEU A 123 -5.39 -8.56 -9.21
C LEU A 123 -6.83 -8.88 -8.80
N TYR A 124 -7.20 -10.15 -8.87
CA TYR A 124 -8.45 -10.69 -8.39
C TYR A 124 -8.19 -11.90 -7.50
N GLY A 125 -8.71 -11.88 -6.27
CA GLY A 125 -8.76 -13.08 -5.42
C GLY A 125 -8.36 -12.86 -3.98
N VAL A 126 -7.77 -13.88 -3.37
CA VAL A 126 -7.45 -13.91 -1.93
C VAL A 126 -5.94 -13.96 -1.74
N TYR A 127 -5.43 -13.09 -0.88
CA TYR A 127 -4.01 -12.97 -0.58
C TYR A 127 -3.81 -13.10 0.91
N ASN A 128 -3.03 -14.10 1.32
CA ASN A 128 -2.56 -14.26 2.69
C ASN A 128 -1.05 -14.17 2.69
N THR A 129 -0.51 -13.15 3.36
CA THR A 129 0.92 -12.94 3.48
C THR A 129 1.31 -12.82 4.94
N THR A 130 2.25 -13.63 5.41
CA THR A 130 2.73 -13.48 6.79
C THR A 130 3.67 -12.29 6.87
N GLU A 131 4.73 -12.26 6.07
CA GLU A 131 5.72 -11.18 6.07
C GLU A 131 5.95 -10.68 4.64
N LEU A 132 5.79 -9.38 4.45
CA LEU A 132 6.16 -8.68 3.22
C LEU A 132 7.11 -7.53 3.53
N VAL A 133 8.33 -7.63 3.01
CA VAL A 133 9.28 -6.52 2.97
C VAL A 133 9.38 -6.02 1.54
N TYR A 134 9.14 -4.73 1.36
CA TYR A 134 9.12 -4.08 0.07
C TYR A 134 10.03 -2.87 0.07
N ASP A 135 11.13 -2.93 -0.70
CA ASP A 135 12.01 -1.81 -0.98
C ASP A 135 11.86 -1.40 -2.47
N SER A 136 11.78 -0.10 -2.69
CA SER A 136 11.52 0.44 -4.01
C SER A 136 12.08 1.82 -4.26
N SER A 137 12.81 1.95 -5.37
CA SER A 137 13.38 3.22 -5.79
C SER A 137 13.11 3.55 -7.25
N ARG A 138 12.57 4.75 -7.50
CA ARG A 138 12.35 5.31 -8.86
C ARG A 138 11.40 4.47 -9.71
N ASN A 139 10.42 3.86 -9.09
CA ASN A 139 9.45 2.99 -9.75
C ASN A 139 8.15 3.72 -10.08
N THR A 140 7.44 3.18 -11.06
CA THR A 140 6.06 3.56 -11.36
C THR A 140 5.16 2.34 -11.19
N HIS A 141 4.18 2.44 -10.29
CA HIS A 141 3.21 1.38 -10.03
C HIS A 141 1.80 1.83 -10.38
N LYS A 142 1.11 1.03 -11.18
CA LYS A 142 -0.32 1.17 -11.42
C LYS A 142 -1.03 -0.14 -11.11
N ALA A 143 -1.93 -0.13 -10.15
CA ALA A 143 -2.61 -1.33 -9.70
C ALA A 143 -4.14 -1.14 -9.64
N THR A 144 -4.85 -2.22 -9.94
CA THR A 144 -6.28 -2.37 -9.66
C THR A 144 -6.48 -3.68 -8.93
N LEU A 145 -7.02 -3.62 -7.72
CA LEU A 145 -7.08 -4.74 -6.78
C LEU A 145 -8.53 -5.04 -6.42
N TYR A 146 -8.91 -6.31 -6.51
CA TYR A 146 -10.21 -6.82 -6.09
C TYR A 146 -10.01 -8.05 -5.22
N GLY A 147 -10.58 -8.04 -4.02
CA GLY A 147 -10.71 -9.24 -3.19
C GLY A 147 -10.33 -9.05 -1.73
N VAL A 148 -9.75 -10.09 -1.12
CA VAL A 148 -9.46 -10.12 0.32
C VAL A 148 -7.96 -10.21 0.53
N TYR A 149 -7.44 -9.38 1.43
CA TYR A 149 -6.03 -9.29 1.74
C TYR A 149 -5.86 -9.43 3.25
N ASN A 150 -5.13 -10.46 3.67
CA ASN A 150 -4.72 -10.64 5.05
C ASN A 150 -3.19 -10.59 5.10
N THR A 151 -2.66 -9.61 5.82
CA THR A 151 -1.23 -9.44 6.00
C THR A 151 -0.90 -9.37 7.48
N THR A 152 0.00 -10.21 7.96
CA THR A 152 0.46 -10.08 9.35
C THR A 152 1.41 -8.91 9.47
N GLU A 153 2.49 -8.88 8.70
CA GLU A 153 3.50 -7.84 8.75
C GLU A 153 3.79 -7.31 7.34
N LEU A 154 3.73 -6.00 7.18
CA LEU A 154 4.13 -5.29 5.98
C LEU A 154 5.09 -4.17 6.32
N VAL A 155 6.32 -4.29 5.84
CA VAL A 155 7.31 -3.21 5.84
C VAL A 155 7.47 -2.69 4.43
N TYR A 156 7.30 -1.38 4.27
CA TYR A 156 7.35 -0.72 2.98
C TYR A 156 8.31 0.46 3.03
N ASP A 157 9.42 0.38 2.30
CA ASP A 157 10.33 1.48 2.02
C ASP A 157 10.18 1.95 0.57
N SER A 158 10.15 3.27 0.38
CA SER A 158 10.02 3.88 -0.92
C SER A 158 10.74 5.19 -1.09
N SER A 159 11.33 5.37 -2.28
CA SER A 159 11.97 6.62 -2.67
C SER A 159 11.71 6.95 -4.13
N ARG A 160 11.22 8.18 -4.40
CA ARG A 160 11.03 8.73 -5.76
C ARG A 160 10.09 7.90 -6.65
N ASN A 161 9.09 7.28 -6.05
CA ASN A 161 8.13 6.44 -6.72
C ASN A 161 6.85 7.21 -7.08
N THR A 162 6.15 6.67 -8.08
CA THR A 162 4.79 7.09 -8.42
C THR A 162 3.85 5.91 -8.30
N HIS A 163 2.85 6.02 -7.43
CA HIS A 163 1.83 5.00 -7.20
C HIS A 163 0.45 5.50 -7.62
N LYS A 164 -0.23 4.68 -8.41
CA LYS A 164 -1.64 4.86 -8.72
C LYS A 164 -2.39 3.57 -8.45
N ALA A 165 -3.31 3.58 -7.50
CA ALA A 165 -4.06 2.40 -7.11
C ALA A 165 -5.57 2.64 -7.12
N THR A 166 -6.30 1.58 -7.44
CA THR A 166 -7.74 1.47 -7.22
C THR A 166 -7.99 0.16 -6.50
N LEU A 167 -8.57 0.23 -5.30
CA LEU A 167 -8.69 -0.91 -4.39
C LEU A 167 -10.17 -1.17 -4.08
N TYR A 168 -10.58 -2.42 -4.19
CA TYR A 168 -11.90 -2.91 -3.83
C TYR A 168 -11.76 -4.16 -2.95
N GLY A 169 -12.39 -4.15 -1.78
CA GLY A 169 -12.57 -5.36 -0.96
C GLY A 169 -12.22 -5.17 0.50
N VAL A 170 -11.70 -6.23 1.12
CA VAL A 170 -11.45 -6.30 2.57
C VAL A 170 -9.95 -6.45 2.82
N TYR A 171 -9.43 -5.63 3.73
CA TYR A 171 -8.03 -5.60 4.10
C TYR A 171 -7.93 -5.76 5.61
N ASN A 172 -7.23 -6.82 6.05
CA ASN A 172 -6.88 -7.03 7.44
C ASN A 172 -5.36 -7.02 7.52
N THR A 173 -4.82 -6.06 8.27
CA THR A 173 -3.39 -5.95 8.50
C THR A 173 -3.12 -5.91 9.99
N THR A 174 -2.25 -6.78 10.49
CA THR A 174 -1.84 -6.68 11.90
C THR A 174 -0.87 -5.52 12.06
N GLU A 175 0.24 -5.52 11.33
CA GLU A 175 1.26 -4.48 11.42
C GLU A 175 1.62 -3.96 10.02
N LEU A 176 1.59 -2.63 9.88
CA LEU A 176 2.05 -1.93 8.69
C LEU A 176 3.02 -0.83 9.09
N VAL A 177 4.27 -0.98 8.67
CA VAL A 177 5.28 0.08 8.72
C VAL A 177 5.49 0.62 7.31
N TYR A 178 5.10 1.87 7.12
CA TYR A 178 5.29 2.59 5.88
C TYR A 178 6.33 3.69 6.08
N ASN A 179 7.51 3.49 5.49
CA ASN A 179 8.57 4.48 5.44
C ASN A 179 8.71 5.03 4.01
N SER A 180 8.58 6.35 3.89
CA SER A 180 8.58 7.02 2.61
C SER A 180 9.54 8.19 2.62
N SER A 181 10.81 7.83 2.43
CA SER A 181 11.96 8.72 2.54
C SER A 181 11.75 10.07 1.84
N THR A 182 11.65 10.09 0.50
CA THR A 182 11.53 11.34 -0.28
C THR A 182 10.84 11.21 -1.64
N ARG A 183 10.03 12.22 -1.97
CA ARG A 183 9.55 12.54 -3.35
C ARG A 183 8.66 11.48 -3.99
N ASN A 184 7.87 10.78 -3.19
CA ASN A 184 6.86 9.87 -3.66
C ASN A 184 5.57 10.62 -4.02
N THR A 185 4.86 10.12 -5.03
CA THR A 185 3.53 10.59 -5.43
C THR A 185 2.54 9.44 -5.36
N HIS A 186 1.49 9.61 -4.57
CA HIS A 186 0.44 8.60 -4.39
C HIS A 186 -0.90 9.13 -4.85
N LYS A 187 -1.58 8.35 -5.69
CA LYS A 187 -2.98 8.57 -6.05
C LYS A 187 -3.76 7.29 -5.81
N ALA A 188 -4.74 7.35 -4.92
CA ALA A 188 -5.53 6.18 -4.56
C ALA A 188 -7.04 6.45 -4.62
N THR A 189 -7.78 5.42 -5.01
CA THR A 189 -9.23 5.35 -4.84
C THR A 189 -9.56 4.03 -4.16
N LEU A 190 -10.23 4.09 -3.02
CA LEU A 190 -10.42 2.94 -2.13
C LEU A 190 -11.89 2.71 -1.85
N TYR A 191 -12.32 1.45 -1.96
CA TYR A 191 -13.65 0.98 -1.64
C TYR A 191 -13.56 -0.27 -0.76
N GLY A 192 -14.29 -0.29 0.35
CA GLY A 192 -14.43 -1.48 1.19
C GLY A 192 -14.06 -1.28 2.66
N VAL A 193 -13.55 -2.33 3.30
CA VAL A 193 -13.34 -2.40 4.75
C VAL A 193 -11.86 -2.61 5.05
N TYR A 194 -11.35 -1.83 5.99
CA TYR A 194 -9.96 -1.86 6.43
C TYR A 194 -9.93 -2.05 7.94
N ASN A 195 -9.32 -3.14 8.39
CA ASN A 195 -9.01 -3.36 9.79
C ASN A 195 -7.50 -3.38 9.94
N THR A 196 -6.97 -2.53 10.81
CA THR A 196 -5.53 -2.44 11.06
C THR A 196 -5.26 -2.40 12.55
N THR A 197 -4.43 -3.30 13.06
CA THR A 197 -4.07 -3.25 14.48
C THR A 197 -3.06 -2.12 14.70
N GLU A 198 -1.95 -2.12 13.97
CA GLU A 198 -0.93 -1.10 14.08
C GLU A 198 -0.52 -0.58 12.70
N LEU A 199 -0.52 0.74 12.57
CA LEU A 199 -0.02 1.45 11.41
C LEU A 199 0.97 2.53 11.85
N VAL A 200 2.21 2.39 11.43
CA VAL A 200 3.22 3.44 11.52
C VAL A 200 3.46 4.00 10.12
N TYR A 201 3.30 5.30 9.98
CA TYR A 201 3.44 6.01 8.73
C TYR A 201 4.44 7.15 8.89
N ASP A 202 5.62 7.00 8.29
CA ASP A 202 6.65 8.03 8.19
C ASP A 202 6.80 8.47 6.73
N SER A 203 6.75 9.78 6.50
CA SER A 203 6.75 10.33 5.15
C SER A 203 7.39 11.71 5.07
N SER A 204 8.28 11.89 4.09
CA SER A 204 8.82 13.22 3.81
C SER A 204 8.79 13.61 2.33
N ARG A 205 8.41 14.87 2.07
CA ARG A 205 8.41 15.50 0.74
C ARG A 205 7.56 14.76 -0.29
N ASN A 206 6.42 14.26 0.13
CA ASN A 206 5.52 13.45 -0.67
C ASN A 206 4.24 14.20 -1.05
N THR A 207 3.57 13.70 -2.10
CA THR A 207 2.26 14.19 -2.53
C THR A 207 1.25 13.07 -2.53
N HIS A 208 0.15 13.25 -1.81
CA HIS A 208 -0.91 12.25 -1.68
C HIS A 208 -2.24 12.82 -2.17
N LYS A 209 -2.92 12.06 -3.01
CA LYS A 209 -4.29 12.32 -3.43
C LYS A 209 -5.14 11.07 -3.25
N ALA A 210 -6.15 11.15 -2.39
CA ALA A 210 -6.98 10.01 -2.06
C ALA A 210 -8.48 10.32 -2.18
N THR A 211 -9.24 9.31 -2.61
CA THR A 211 -10.70 9.29 -2.54
C THR A 211 -11.12 7.97 -1.92
N LEU A 212 -11.80 8.01 -0.77
CA LEU A 212 -12.15 6.82 0.02
C LEU A 212 -13.66 6.72 0.18
N TYR A 213 -14.17 5.50 0.04
CA TYR A 213 -15.55 5.10 0.35
C TYR A 213 -15.47 3.83 1.19
N SER A 214 -15.31 3.97 2.50
CA SER A 214 -14.80 2.85 3.29
C SER A 214 -15.19 2.90 4.76
N VAL A 215 -15.12 1.73 5.39
CA VAL A 215 -15.09 1.59 6.85
C VAL A 215 -13.65 1.31 7.26
N TYR A 216 -13.13 2.08 8.22
CA TYR A 216 -11.81 1.90 8.82
C TYR A 216 -11.96 1.63 10.30
N ASN A 217 -11.33 0.55 10.77
CA ASN A 217 -11.11 0.31 12.18
C ASN A 217 -9.60 0.18 12.40
N THR A 218 -9.04 1.11 13.15
CA THR A 218 -7.62 1.12 13.47
C THR A 218 -7.41 1.12 14.97
N THR A 219 -6.64 0.17 15.51
CA THR A 219 -6.33 0.21 16.95
C THR A 219 -5.30 1.31 17.21
N LYS A 220 -4.17 1.28 16.54
CA LYS A 220 -3.11 2.28 16.70
C LYS A 220 -2.65 2.84 15.36
N LEU A 221 -2.61 4.16 15.26
CA LEU A 221 -2.06 4.89 14.13
C LEU A 221 -1.04 5.92 14.62
N VAL A 222 0.21 5.74 14.22
CA VAL A 222 1.26 6.75 14.36
C VAL A 222 1.54 7.33 12.98
N TYR A 223 1.42 8.64 12.86
CA TYR A 223 1.59 9.36 11.62
C TYR A 223 2.63 10.47 11.81
N ASP A 224 3.80 10.30 11.22
CA ASP A 224 4.86 11.31 11.11
C ASP A 224 4.98 11.78 9.65
N SER A 225 5.00 13.09 9.48
CA SER A 225 4.97 13.70 8.16
C SER A 225 5.70 15.03 8.09
N SER A 226 6.62 15.16 7.12
CA SER A 226 7.34 16.41 6.89
C SER A 226 7.30 16.88 5.44
N ARG A 227 6.90 18.13 5.19
CA ARG A 227 6.92 18.79 3.87
C ARG A 227 6.06 18.09 2.83
N ASN A 228 4.95 17.51 3.25
CA ASN A 228 4.02 16.79 2.40
C ASN A 228 2.86 17.66 1.93
N THR A 229 2.24 17.23 0.84
CA THR A 229 0.96 17.78 0.35
C THR A 229 -0.08 16.68 0.29
N HIS A 230 -1.20 16.86 0.99
CA HIS A 230 -2.30 15.91 1.05
C HIS A 230 -3.58 16.52 0.50
N LYS A 231 -4.26 15.76 -0.38
CA LYS A 231 -5.61 16.05 -0.82
C LYS A 231 -6.49 14.83 -0.66
N ALA A 232 -7.52 14.93 0.17
CA ALA A 232 -8.42 13.81 0.47
C ALA A 232 -9.89 14.17 0.24
N THR A 233 -10.66 13.18 -0.20
CA THR A 233 -12.12 13.18 -0.13
C THR A 233 -12.56 11.86 0.47
N LEU A 234 -13.14 11.90 1.67
CA LEU A 234 -13.44 10.70 2.46
C LEU A 234 -14.95 10.56 2.67
N TYR A 235 -15.44 9.35 2.51
CA TYR A 235 -16.81 8.93 2.80
C TYR A 235 -16.79 7.66 3.64
N GLY A 236 -17.48 7.65 4.78
CA GLY A 236 -17.77 6.42 5.52
C GLY A 236 -17.60 6.55 7.03
N VAL A 237 -17.14 5.47 7.66
CA VAL A 237 -17.03 5.35 9.12
C VAL A 237 -15.59 5.07 9.49
N TYR A 238 -15.07 5.82 10.45
CA TYR A 238 -13.68 5.74 10.91
C TYR A 238 -13.69 5.58 12.42
N ASN A 239 -13.20 4.46 12.91
CA ASN A 239 -12.98 4.21 14.34
C ASN A 239 -11.49 4.05 14.58
N THR A 240 -10.92 4.88 15.44
CA THR A 240 -9.51 4.79 15.84
C THR A 240 -9.41 4.76 17.36
N THR A 241 -8.69 3.79 17.93
CA THR A 241 -8.47 3.81 19.39
C THR A 241 -7.40 4.84 19.73
N GLU A 242 -6.20 4.72 19.19
CA GLU A 242 -5.10 5.65 19.44
C GLU A 242 -4.61 6.25 18.12
N LEU A 243 -4.58 7.58 18.05
CA LEU A 243 -4.01 8.33 16.95
C LEU A 243 -2.95 9.31 17.46
N VAL A 244 -1.69 9.06 17.09
CA VAL A 244 -0.59 10.01 17.26
C VAL A 244 -0.29 10.63 15.90
N TYR A 245 -0.35 11.95 15.84
CA TYR A 245 -0.15 12.70 14.62
C TYR A 245 0.93 13.76 14.85
N ASP A 246 2.10 13.57 14.25
CA ASP A 246 3.19 14.54 14.17
C ASP A 246 3.33 15.03 12.73
N SER A 247 3.41 16.34 12.57
CA SER A 247 3.38 16.97 11.26
C SER A 247 4.13 18.30 11.19
N SER A 248 5.04 18.42 10.23
CA SER A 248 5.80 19.64 10.02
C SER A 248 5.81 20.11 8.58
N ARG A 249 5.45 21.38 8.35
CA ARG A 249 5.50 22.05 7.04
C ARG A 249 4.64 21.40 5.96
N ASN A 250 3.51 20.83 6.35
CA ASN A 250 2.58 20.15 5.47
C ASN A 250 1.46 21.07 4.96
N THR A 251 0.87 20.68 3.83
CA THR A 251 -0.35 21.28 3.31
C THR A 251 -1.43 20.23 3.16
N HIS A 252 -2.58 20.43 3.81
CA HIS A 252 -3.72 19.53 3.79
C HIS A 252 -4.95 20.19 3.20
N LYS A 253 -5.61 19.48 2.28
CA LYS A 253 -6.94 19.82 1.77
C LYS A 253 -7.87 18.62 1.87
N ALA A 254 -8.90 18.71 2.69
CA ALA A 254 -9.82 17.61 2.93
C ALA A 254 -11.29 18.00 2.68
N THR A 255 -12.07 17.04 2.21
CA THR A 255 -13.53 17.06 2.25
C THR A 255 -13.99 15.75 2.85
N LEU A 256 -14.65 15.79 4.00
CA LEU A 256 -14.97 14.59 4.79
C LEU A 256 -16.49 14.47 4.94
N TYR A 257 -17.01 13.26 4.74
CA TYR A 257 -18.40 12.88 4.97
C TYR A 257 -18.47 11.62 5.81
N GLY A 258 -19.16 11.66 6.96
CA GLY A 258 -19.49 10.45 7.71
C GLY A 258 -19.24 10.56 9.21
N VAL A 259 -18.89 9.43 9.82
CA VAL A 259 -18.76 9.29 11.28
C VAL A 259 -17.32 8.98 11.64
N TYR A 260 -16.78 9.73 12.59
CA TYR A 260 -15.42 9.60 13.10
C TYR A 260 -15.48 9.43 14.61
N ASN A 261 -14.96 8.33 15.12
CA ASN A 261 -14.80 8.09 16.54
C ASN A 261 -13.32 7.85 16.82
N THR A 262 -12.76 8.66 17.72
CA THR A 262 -11.39 8.50 18.19
C THR A 262 -11.40 8.42 19.71
N THR A 263 -10.77 7.41 20.29
CA THR A 263 -10.65 7.36 21.76
C THR A 263 -9.59 8.36 22.21
N GLU A 264 -8.36 8.24 21.73
CA GLU A 264 -7.24 9.12 22.06
C GLU A 264 -6.64 9.72 20.79
N LEU A 265 -6.50 11.05 20.79
CA LEU A 265 -5.82 11.80 19.74
C LEU A 265 -4.73 12.68 20.35
N VAL A 266 -3.48 12.39 20.02
CA VAL A 266 -2.34 13.29 20.23
C VAL A 266 -2.00 13.95 18.90
N TYR A 267 -2.08 15.27 18.86
CA TYR A 267 -1.83 16.06 17.67
C TYR A 267 -0.73 17.07 17.93
N ASP A 268 0.45 16.84 17.35
CA ASP A 268 1.56 17.78 17.26
C ASP A 268 1.71 18.30 15.83
N SER A 269 1.79 19.60 15.68
CA SER A 269 1.84 20.24 14.37
C SER A 269 2.63 21.53 14.36
N SER A 270 3.50 21.69 13.36
CA SER A 270 4.23 22.94 13.15
C SER A 270 4.27 23.39 11.70
N ARG A 271 3.90 24.66 11.46
CA ARG A 271 3.99 25.33 10.15
C ARG A 271 3.15 24.67 9.06
N ASN A 272 2.01 24.11 9.43
CA ASN A 272 1.10 23.46 8.52
C ASN A 272 0.02 24.42 8.01
N THR A 273 -0.53 24.09 6.84
CA THR A 273 -1.72 24.75 6.29
C THR A 273 -2.83 23.72 6.08
N HIS A 274 -3.97 23.94 6.70
CA HIS A 274 -5.14 23.05 6.62
C HIS A 274 -6.33 23.78 6.00
N LYS A 275 -6.97 23.13 5.02
CA LYS A 275 -8.26 23.54 4.47
C LYS A 275 -9.22 22.36 4.48
N ALA A 276 -10.29 22.46 5.25
CA ALA A 276 -11.25 21.37 5.44
C ALA A 276 -12.70 21.81 5.17
N THR A 277 -13.49 20.88 4.65
CA THR A 277 -14.95 20.94 4.67
C THR A 277 -15.45 19.62 5.24
N LEU A 278 -16.18 19.68 6.35
CA LEU A 278 -16.52 18.50 7.15
C LEU A 278 -18.05 18.37 7.26
N TYR A 279 -18.56 17.18 6.98
CA TYR A 279 -19.97 16.81 7.12
C TYR A 279 -20.10 15.54 7.96
N GLY A 280 -20.80 15.60 9.08
CA GLY A 280 -21.18 14.40 9.85
C GLY A 280 -20.90 14.51 11.34
N VAL A 281 -20.53 13.39 11.95
CA VAL A 281 -20.39 13.25 13.41
C VAL A 281 -18.94 12.94 13.76
N TYR A 282 -18.39 13.70 14.71
CA TYR A 282 -17.04 13.54 15.21
C TYR A 282 -17.11 13.41 16.73
N ASN A 283 -16.64 12.28 17.25
CA ASN A 283 -16.51 12.03 18.67
C ASN A 283 -15.05 11.75 19.00
N THR A 284 -14.49 12.53 19.91
CA THR A 284 -13.17 12.30 20.47
C THR A 284 -13.30 12.20 21.98
N THR A 285 -12.79 11.13 22.60
CA THR A 285 -12.78 11.06 24.07
C THR A 285 -11.71 12.00 24.61
N GLU A 286 -10.44 11.76 24.27
CA GLU A 286 -9.31 12.56 24.72
C GLU A 286 -8.59 13.20 23.53
N LEU A 287 -8.35 14.50 23.62
CA LEU A 287 -7.59 15.27 22.63
C LEU A 287 -6.47 16.05 23.32
N VAL A 288 -5.22 15.70 23.00
CA VAL A 288 -4.04 16.51 23.29
C VAL A 288 -3.64 17.23 22.01
N TYR A 289 -3.64 18.56 22.04
CA TYR A 289 -3.38 19.40 20.89
C TYR A 289 -2.21 20.35 21.17
N ASP A 290 -1.06 20.10 20.55
CA ASP A 290 0.08 21.01 20.49
C ASP A 290 0.26 21.51 19.05
N SER A 291 0.42 22.82 18.90
CA SER A 291 0.43 23.43 17.58
C SER A 291 1.18 24.76 17.54
N SER A 292 2.00 24.92 16.50
CA SER A 292 2.72 26.18 16.29
C SER A 292 2.76 26.65 14.84
N ARG A 293 2.45 27.93 14.63
CA ARG A 293 2.55 28.62 13.31
C ARG A 293 1.70 27.97 12.21
N ASN A 294 0.58 27.38 12.57
CA ASN A 294 -0.34 26.75 11.64
C ASN A 294 -1.38 27.73 11.11
N THR A 295 -1.91 27.44 9.92
CA THR A 295 -3.05 28.15 9.33
C THR A 295 -4.19 27.18 9.07
N HIS A 296 -5.36 27.43 9.65
CA HIS A 296 -6.54 26.58 9.50
C HIS A 296 -7.70 27.34 8.87
N LYS A 297 -8.32 26.74 7.85
CA LYS A 297 -9.59 27.19 7.29
C LYS A 297 -10.57 26.02 7.23
N ALA A 298 -11.68 26.12 7.95
CA ALA A 298 -12.68 25.05 8.04
C ALA A 298 -14.10 25.56 7.76
N THR A 299 -14.91 24.69 7.16
CA THR A 299 -16.37 24.81 7.13
C THR A 299 -16.95 23.51 7.64
N LEU A 300 -17.83 23.60 8.63
CA LEU A 300 -18.20 22.48 9.47
C LEU A 300 -19.72 22.32 9.50
N TYR A 301 -20.20 21.12 9.18
CA TYR A 301 -21.60 20.73 9.21
C TYR A 301 -21.76 19.46 10.06
N GLY A 302 -22.57 19.50 11.12
CA GLY A 302 -22.90 18.31 11.92
C GLY A 302 -22.56 18.43 13.42
N VAL A 303 -22.15 17.33 14.05
CA VAL A 303 -22.00 17.24 15.51
C VAL A 303 -20.55 16.92 15.87
N TYR A 304 -20.02 17.65 16.84
CA TYR A 304 -18.65 17.53 17.31
C TYR A 304 -18.65 17.44 18.82
N ASN A 305 -18.19 16.31 19.35
CA ASN A 305 -18.08 16.06 20.77
C ASN A 305 -16.63 15.74 21.11
N THR A 306 -16.06 16.50 22.05
CA THR A 306 -14.78 16.20 22.68
C THR A 306 -15.00 16.09 24.18
N THR A 307 -14.58 14.99 24.81
CA THR A 307 -14.80 14.84 26.26
C THR A 307 -13.75 15.65 27.03
N GLU A 308 -12.48 15.37 26.77
CA GLU A 308 -11.33 16.02 27.40
C GLU A 308 -10.44 16.67 26.35
N LEU A 309 -10.03 17.91 26.61
CA LEU A 309 -9.16 18.69 25.74
C LEU A 309 -8.00 19.30 26.54
N VAL A 310 -6.78 18.91 26.19
CA VAL A 310 -5.53 19.61 26.56
C VAL A 310 -5.06 20.41 25.36
N TYR A 311 -4.85 21.72 25.52
CA TYR A 311 -4.60 22.62 24.39
C TYR A 311 -3.40 23.55 24.63
N ASP A 312 -2.31 23.34 23.88
CA ASP A 312 -1.20 24.27 23.74
C ASP A 312 -1.10 24.77 22.29
N SER A 313 -1.04 26.09 22.12
CA SER A 313 -1.00 26.66 20.78
C SER A 313 -0.27 27.99 20.72
N SER A 314 0.57 28.17 19.70
CA SER A 314 1.31 29.41 19.50
C SER A 314 1.32 29.89 18.06
N ARG A 315 0.95 31.16 17.84
CA ARG A 315 1.02 31.84 16.53
C ARG A 315 0.21 31.15 15.42
N ASN A 316 -0.90 30.50 15.77
CA ASN A 316 -1.80 29.91 14.80
C ASN A 316 -2.82 30.94 14.29
N THR A 317 -3.31 30.73 13.07
CA THR A 317 -4.41 31.50 12.48
C THR A 317 -5.57 30.56 12.15
N HIS A 318 -6.75 30.81 12.71
CA HIS A 318 -7.94 29.99 12.49
C HIS A 318 -9.07 30.80 11.85
N LYS A 319 -9.71 30.23 10.82
CA LYS A 319 -10.96 30.72 10.24
C LYS A 319 -11.94 29.57 10.08
N ALA A 320 -12.98 29.55 10.90
CA ALA A 320 -14.04 28.55 10.84
C ALA A 320 -15.40 29.16 10.48
N THR A 321 -16.23 28.38 9.81
CA THR A 321 -17.66 28.65 9.64
C THR A 321 -18.41 27.41 10.08
N LEU A 322 -19.42 27.61 10.93
CA LEU A 322 -20.04 26.56 11.70
C LEU A 322 -21.55 26.46 11.44
N TYR A 323 -22.01 25.27 11.05
CA TYR A 323 -23.41 24.86 10.91
C TYR A 323 -23.66 23.53 11.63
N GLY A 324 -23.62 23.55 12.97
CA GLY A 324 -23.64 22.32 13.76
C GLY A 324 -23.63 22.52 15.27
N VAL A 325 -23.60 21.41 16.01
CA VAL A 325 -23.52 21.37 17.48
C VAL A 325 -22.11 21.01 17.90
N TYR A 326 -21.59 21.74 18.89
CA TYR A 326 -20.23 21.60 19.41
C TYR A 326 -20.32 21.45 20.92
N ASN A 327 -19.75 20.37 21.44
CA ASN A 327 -19.70 20.10 22.86
C ASN A 327 -18.28 19.72 23.25
N THR A 328 -17.71 20.46 24.20
CA THR A 328 -16.47 20.13 24.89
C THR A 328 -16.78 20.11 26.38
N THR A 329 -16.64 18.95 27.03
CA THR A 329 -17.06 18.80 28.44
C THR A 329 -15.99 19.24 29.44
N GLU A 330 -14.71 19.03 29.14
CA GLU A 330 -13.59 19.40 30.01
C GLU A 330 -12.45 20.02 29.20
N LEU A 331 -11.92 21.14 29.73
CA LEU A 331 -10.77 21.86 29.19
C LEU A 331 -9.71 21.95 30.29
N VAL A 332 -8.54 21.36 30.05
CA VAL A 332 -7.39 21.27 30.96
C VAL A 332 -6.25 22.13 30.42
#